data_AF-A0A1H8DA10-F1
#
_entry.id   AF-A0A1H8DA10-F1
#
_cell.length_a   1.000
_cell.length_b   1.000
_cell.length_c   1.000
_cell.angle_alpha   90.00
_cell.angle_beta   90.00
_cell.angle_gamma   90.00
#
_symmetry.space_group_name_H-M   'P 1'
#
loop_
_entity.id
_entity.type
_entity.pdbx_description
1 polymer ?
#
loop_
_entity_poly.entity_id
_entity_poly.type
_entity_poly.pdbx_seq_one_letter_code
_entity_poly.pdbx_strand_id
1 'polypeptide(L)'
;MKTQTLQNFTRSVIAAFIVFALPMSAFAAEQNAQSDRVDHDALVQYYEAQADEMLAKIDEQIDALKHKSRSSFFGKHGQDIKNHVKYKIHEYEKAAEESMEKAAYHKQMAEEQEYKPVFAGSGNTKS
;
A
#
# COMPACT_ATOMS: atom_id res chain seq x y z
N MET A 1 1.08 -2.46 -56.27
CA MET A 1 -0.03 -2.40 -55.29
C MET A 1 0.56 -2.61 -53.91
N LYS A 2 0.58 -1.55 -53.10
CA LYS A 2 1.38 -1.43 -51.87
C LYS A 2 0.47 -1.60 -50.65
N THR A 3 0.93 -2.40 -49.69
CA THR A 3 0.77 -2.24 -48.24
C THR A 3 -0.65 -1.95 -47.72
N GLN A 4 -1.47 -2.99 -47.55
CA GLN A 4 -2.80 -2.93 -46.91
C GLN A 4 -2.94 -3.85 -45.69
N THR A 5 -1.83 -4.18 -45.03
CA THR A 5 -1.83 -5.04 -43.82
C THR A 5 -1.25 -4.37 -42.57
N LEU A 6 -0.74 -3.13 -42.68
CA LEU A 6 -0.15 -2.40 -41.56
C LEU A 6 -0.96 -1.15 -41.13
N GLN A 7 -2.22 -1.04 -41.55
CA GLN A 7 -3.12 0.06 -41.18
C GLN A 7 -4.26 -0.36 -40.24
N ASN A 8 -4.47 -1.66 -40.03
CA ASN A 8 -5.56 -2.18 -39.21
C ASN A 8 -5.12 -2.52 -37.77
N PHE A 9 -3.81 -2.52 -37.48
CA PHE A 9 -3.30 -2.71 -36.12
C PHE A 9 -3.18 -1.39 -35.35
N THR A 10 -2.86 -0.28 -36.04
CA THR A 10 -2.72 1.05 -35.42
C THR A 10 -4.07 1.71 -35.09
N ARG A 11 -5.18 1.23 -35.66
CA ARG A 11 -6.53 1.73 -35.36
C ARG A 11 -7.26 0.98 -34.23
N SER A 12 -6.73 -0.17 -33.78
CA SER A 12 -7.33 -0.93 -32.66
C SER A 12 -6.81 -0.54 -31.28
N VAL A 13 -5.75 0.29 -31.18
CA VAL A 13 -5.23 0.80 -29.89
C VAL A 13 -5.91 2.12 -29.47
N ILE A 14 -6.49 2.88 -30.41
CA ILE A 14 -7.01 4.24 -30.12
C ILE A 14 -8.52 4.24 -29.76
N ALA A 15 -9.27 3.17 -30.03
CA ALA A 15 -10.69 3.08 -29.69
C ALA A 15 -10.99 2.55 -28.26
N ALA A 16 -9.97 2.25 -27.45
CA ALA A 16 -10.13 1.86 -26.05
C ALA A 16 -9.93 3.03 -25.05
N PHE A 17 -9.62 4.24 -25.53
CA PHE A 17 -9.25 5.38 -24.70
C PHE A 17 -10.29 6.52 -24.64
N ILE A 18 -11.50 6.35 -25.18
CA ILE A 18 -12.55 7.39 -25.19
C ILE A 18 -13.88 6.86 -24.63
N VAL A 19 -13.86 6.33 -23.40
CA VAL A 19 -15.06 6.18 -22.54
C VAL A 19 -14.73 6.54 -21.09
N PHE A 20 -13.97 7.62 -20.87
CA PHE A 20 -13.76 8.18 -19.51
C PHE A 20 -13.95 9.71 -19.49
N ALA A 21 -15.00 10.19 -20.15
CA ALA A 21 -15.39 11.60 -20.11
C ALA A 21 -16.92 11.75 -20.09
N LEU A 22 -17.58 11.00 -19.21
CA LEU A 22 -18.90 11.36 -18.73
C LEU A 22 -18.74 11.91 -17.31
N PRO A 23 -19.30 13.08 -16.97
CA PRO A 23 -19.41 13.48 -15.58
C PRO A 23 -20.38 12.49 -14.92
N MET A 24 -19.85 11.60 -14.09
CA MET A 24 -20.66 10.84 -13.14
C MET A 24 -21.21 11.80 -12.09
N SER A 25 -22.20 12.61 -12.47
CA SER A 25 -22.91 13.53 -11.58
C SER A 25 -24.39 13.18 -11.61
N ALA A 26 -24.75 12.02 -11.06
CA ALA A 26 -26.11 11.68 -10.60
C ALA A 26 -26.20 10.24 -10.08
N PHE A 27 -25.44 9.86 -9.03
CA PHE A 27 -25.85 8.75 -8.16
C PHE A 27 -25.42 9.04 -6.71
N ALA A 28 -26.42 9.05 -5.83
CA ALA A 28 -26.34 9.07 -4.37
C ALA A 28 -25.83 10.36 -3.68
N ALA A 29 -26.60 11.44 -3.80
CA ALA A 29 -26.79 12.34 -2.68
C ALA A 29 -27.67 11.65 -1.60
N GLU A 30 -27.13 10.62 -0.94
CA GLU A 30 -27.60 10.08 0.36
C GLU A 30 -26.57 9.07 0.92
N GLN A 31 -25.29 9.44 0.95
CA GLN A 31 -24.33 8.73 1.81
C GLN A 31 -24.48 9.28 3.22
N ASN A 32 -25.39 8.63 3.94
CA ASN A 32 -25.56 8.64 5.38
C ASN A 32 -24.29 9.06 6.12
N ALA A 33 -24.44 9.93 7.12
CA ALA A 33 -23.42 10.35 8.10
C ALA A 33 -22.76 9.19 8.90
N GLN A 34 -22.96 7.94 8.48
CA GLN A 34 -22.32 6.70 8.93
C GLN A 34 -21.02 6.39 8.16
N SER A 35 -20.79 7.00 6.99
CA SER A 35 -19.64 6.74 6.10
C SER A 35 -18.31 7.34 6.57
N ASP A 36 -18.28 8.12 7.65
CA ASP A 36 -17.08 8.79 8.16
C ASP A 36 -16.33 8.00 9.25
N ARG A 37 -16.76 6.76 9.57
CA ARG A 37 -16.02 5.91 10.50
C ARG A 37 -14.90 5.20 9.74
N VAL A 38 -13.67 5.64 9.97
CA VAL A 38 -12.46 4.93 9.52
C VAL A 38 -12.41 3.58 10.22
N ASP A 39 -12.34 2.51 9.43
CA ASP A 39 -12.10 1.14 9.90
C ASP A 39 -10.63 1.01 10.32
N HIS A 40 -10.37 1.26 11.61
CA HIS A 40 -9.03 1.19 12.16
C HIS A 40 -8.51 -0.25 12.24
N ASP A 41 -9.37 -1.26 12.36
CA ASP A 41 -8.95 -2.67 12.39
C ASP A 41 -8.40 -3.11 11.04
N ALA A 42 -9.02 -2.66 9.94
CA ALA A 42 -8.50 -2.87 8.59
C ALA A 42 -7.13 -2.20 8.39
N LEU A 43 -6.91 -1.01 8.98
CA LEU A 43 -5.62 -0.31 8.89
C LEU A 43 -4.53 -0.98 9.72
N VAL A 44 -4.86 -1.53 10.89
CA VAL A 44 -3.91 -2.35 11.68
C VAL A 44 -3.41 -3.51 10.84
N GLN A 45 -4.32 -4.31 10.27
CA GLN A 45 -3.96 -5.47 9.45
C GLN A 45 -3.14 -5.07 8.21
N TYR A 46 -3.47 -3.95 7.58
CA TYR A 46 -2.72 -3.43 6.44
C TYR A 46 -1.27 -3.11 6.80
N TYR A 47 -1.05 -2.40 7.90
CA TYR A 47 0.30 -2.00 8.32
C TYR A 47 1.10 -3.16 8.92
N GLU A 48 0.46 -4.11 9.60
CA GLU A 48 1.11 -5.36 10.01
C GLU A 48 1.57 -6.18 8.80
N ALA A 49 0.71 -6.36 7.79
CA ALA A 49 1.07 -7.05 6.56
C ALA A 49 2.20 -6.32 5.81
N GLN A 50 2.20 -4.97 5.83
CA GLN A 50 3.28 -4.18 5.25
C GLN A 50 4.61 -4.41 5.99
N ALA A 51 4.60 -4.50 7.32
CA ALA A 51 5.78 -4.81 8.12
C ALA A 51 6.32 -6.21 7.78
N ASP A 52 5.44 -7.22 7.72
CA ASP A 52 5.79 -8.59 7.35
C ASP A 52 6.40 -8.67 5.95
N GLU A 53 5.89 -7.89 4.99
CA GLU A 53 6.46 -7.81 3.65
C GLU A 53 7.89 -7.24 3.68
N MET A 54 8.17 -6.24 4.53
CA MET A 54 9.52 -5.69 4.66
C MET A 54 10.48 -6.70 5.30
N LEU A 55 10.03 -7.45 6.30
CA LEU A 55 10.81 -8.53 6.91
C LEU A 55 11.11 -9.64 5.90
N ALA A 56 10.14 -10.04 5.09
CA ALA A 56 10.37 -11.01 4.01
C ALA A 56 11.43 -10.53 3.00
N LYS A 57 11.42 -9.23 2.65
CA LYS A 57 12.46 -8.65 1.77
C LYS A 57 13.85 -8.64 2.40
N ILE A 58 13.96 -8.52 3.72
CA ILE A 58 15.24 -8.67 4.44
C ILE A 58 15.75 -10.10 4.28
N ASP A 59 14.90 -11.10 4.50
CA ASP A 59 15.25 -12.50 4.33
C ASP A 59 15.70 -12.81 2.90
N GLU A 60 15.02 -12.26 1.89
CA GLU A 60 15.43 -12.35 0.49
C GLU A 60 16.83 -11.76 0.25
N GLN A 61 17.15 -10.60 0.83
CA GLN A 61 18.49 -10.01 0.72
C GLN A 61 19.57 -10.89 1.37
N ILE A 62 19.27 -11.45 2.54
CA ILE A 62 20.17 -12.34 3.27
C ILE A 62 20.40 -13.63 2.47
N ASP A 63 19.35 -14.23 1.93
CA ASP A 63 19.45 -15.46 1.15
C ASP A 63 20.15 -15.24 -0.19
N ALA A 64 19.90 -14.11 -0.86
CA ALA A 64 20.63 -13.73 -2.06
C ALA A 64 22.15 -13.61 -1.79
N LEU A 65 22.55 -13.10 -0.62
CA LEU A 65 23.96 -13.05 -0.22
C LEU A 65 24.56 -14.44 0.04
N LYS A 66 23.82 -15.33 0.71
CA LYS A 66 24.28 -16.71 1.01
C LYS A 66 24.56 -17.51 -0.26
N HIS A 67 23.73 -17.37 -1.28
CA HIS A 67 23.83 -18.14 -2.53
C HIS A 67 24.78 -17.53 -3.56
N LYS A 68 25.34 -16.34 -3.30
CA LYS A 68 26.25 -15.69 -4.23
C LYS A 68 27.63 -16.35 -4.22
N SER A 69 28.26 -16.47 -5.39
CA SER A 69 29.60 -17.05 -5.49
C SER A 69 30.63 -16.25 -4.67
N ARG A 70 31.56 -16.95 -4.02
CA ARG A 70 32.66 -16.29 -3.27
C ARG A 70 33.47 -15.33 -4.15
N SER A 71 33.63 -15.66 -5.44
CA SER A 71 34.32 -14.80 -6.42
C SER A 71 33.67 -13.43 -6.59
N SER A 72 32.34 -13.34 -6.41
CA SER A 72 31.57 -12.10 -6.55
C SER A 72 31.83 -11.06 -5.46
N PHE A 73 32.54 -11.44 -4.39
CA PHE A 73 32.79 -10.57 -3.22
C PHE A 73 34.25 -10.06 -3.14
N PHE A 74 35.07 -10.28 -4.15
CA PHE A 74 36.45 -9.77 -4.17
C PHE A 74 36.55 -8.38 -4.83
N GLY A 75 37.58 -7.63 -4.41
CA GLY A 75 37.87 -6.29 -4.91
C GLY A 75 36.84 -5.24 -4.51
N LYS A 76 36.92 -4.07 -5.14
CA LYS A 76 36.04 -2.92 -4.88
C LYS A 76 34.56 -3.27 -5.12
N HIS A 77 34.27 -3.96 -6.22
CA HIS A 77 32.90 -4.36 -6.57
C HIS A 77 32.25 -5.23 -5.49
N GLY A 78 33.01 -6.16 -4.90
CA GLY A 78 32.52 -6.99 -3.81
C GLY A 78 32.17 -6.21 -2.53
N GLN A 79 32.94 -5.17 -2.20
CA GLN A 79 32.64 -4.27 -1.09
C GLN A 79 31.39 -3.44 -1.38
N ASP A 80 31.24 -2.93 -2.60
CA ASP A 80 30.07 -2.17 -3.03
C ASP A 80 28.79 -3.01 -2.92
N ILE A 81 28.83 -4.28 -3.31
CA ILE A 81 27.70 -5.22 -3.17
C ILE A 81 27.30 -5.40 -1.70
N LYS A 82 28.27 -5.60 -0.80
CA LYS A 82 27.99 -5.78 0.64
C LYS A 82 27.36 -4.52 1.24
N ASN A 83 27.91 -3.36 0.90
CA ASN A 83 27.40 -2.08 1.38
C ASN A 83 25.98 -1.83 0.85
N HIS A 84 25.72 -2.15 -0.41
CA HIS A 84 24.40 -1.99 -1.01
C HIS A 84 23.35 -2.90 -0.35
N VAL A 85 23.69 -4.17 -0.09
CA VAL A 85 22.77 -5.08 0.62
C VAL A 85 22.54 -4.62 2.05
N LYS A 86 23.59 -4.21 2.76
CA LYS A 86 23.46 -3.66 4.11
C LYS A 86 22.53 -2.43 4.14
N TYR A 87 22.67 -1.54 3.16
CA TYR A 87 21.79 -0.39 3.02
C TYR A 87 20.33 -0.80 2.80
N LYS A 88 20.07 -1.75 1.90
CA LYS A 88 18.71 -2.25 1.67
C LYS A 88 18.07 -2.87 2.91
N ILE A 89 18.82 -3.71 3.64
CA ILE A 89 18.33 -4.31 4.89
C ILE A 89 17.91 -3.22 5.88
N HIS A 90 18.79 -2.23 6.08
CA HIS A 90 18.51 -1.10 6.98
C HIS A 90 17.26 -0.29 6.58
N GLU A 91 17.05 -0.07 5.29
CA GLU A 91 15.85 0.65 4.82
C GLU A 91 14.57 -0.18 5.01
N TYR A 92 14.63 -1.50 4.82
CA TYR A 92 13.49 -2.37 5.10
C TYR A 92 13.20 -2.49 6.60
N GLU A 93 14.23 -2.53 7.45
CA GLU A 93 14.06 -2.52 8.92
C GLU A 93 13.30 -1.27 9.36
N LYS A 94 13.74 -0.09 8.88
CA LYS A 94 13.03 1.17 9.15
C LYS A 94 11.59 1.17 8.65
N ALA A 95 11.37 0.70 7.43
CA ALA A 95 10.02 0.64 6.87
C ALA A 95 9.11 -0.32 7.65
N ALA A 96 9.65 -1.43 8.16
CA ALA A 96 8.92 -2.34 9.05
C ALA A 96 8.56 -1.65 10.37
N GLU A 97 9.52 -0.97 11.01
CA GLU A 97 9.30 -0.21 12.24
C GLU A 97 8.24 0.88 12.06
N GLU A 98 8.34 1.71 11.03
CA GLU A 98 7.35 2.75 10.71
C GLU A 98 5.95 2.17 10.44
N SER A 99 5.88 0.98 9.85
CA SER A 99 4.60 0.30 9.60
C SER A 99 4.01 -0.20 10.93
N MET A 100 4.81 -0.81 11.79
CA MET A 100 4.38 -1.23 13.13
C MET A 100 3.93 -0.07 14.01
N GLU A 101 4.60 1.09 13.93
CA GLU A 101 4.16 2.32 14.62
C GLU A 101 2.78 2.78 14.15
N LYS A 102 2.51 2.74 12.85
CA LYS A 102 1.18 3.08 12.29
C LYS A 102 0.11 2.07 12.68
N ALA A 103 0.44 0.78 12.70
CA ALA A 103 -0.47 -0.25 13.22
C ALA A 103 -0.82 0.02 14.69
N ALA A 104 0.18 0.30 15.53
CA ALA A 104 -0.05 0.64 16.94
C ALA A 104 -0.91 1.90 17.12
N TYR A 105 -0.70 2.93 16.29
CA TYR A 105 -1.52 4.14 16.27
C TYR A 105 -2.99 3.80 15.95
N HIS A 106 -3.25 3.04 14.90
CA HIS A 106 -4.63 2.68 14.53
C HIS A 106 -5.29 1.78 15.56
N LYS A 107 -4.53 0.90 16.21
CA LYS A 107 -5.04 0.09 17.32
C LYS A 107 -5.55 0.96 18.47
N GLN A 108 -4.79 1.99 18.88
CA GLN A 108 -5.25 2.94 19.90
C GLN A 108 -6.52 3.67 19.47
N MET A 109 -6.60 4.09 18.20
CA MET A 109 -7.79 4.78 17.69
C MET A 109 -9.02 3.86 17.63
N ALA A 110 -8.86 2.56 17.37
CA ALA A 110 -9.94 1.57 17.42
C ALA A 110 -10.51 1.45 18.85
N GLU A 111 -9.63 1.34 19.85
CA GLU A 111 -9.99 1.27 21.27
C GLU A 111 -10.72 2.57 21.72
N GLU A 112 -10.26 3.74 21.27
CA GLU A 112 -10.95 5.02 21.54
C GLU A 112 -12.33 5.10 20.89
N GLN A 113 -12.50 4.57 19.67
CA GLN A 113 -13.80 4.53 19.00
C GLN A 113 -14.80 3.59 19.68
N GLU A 114 -14.32 2.49 20.26
CA GLU A 114 -15.13 1.56 21.05
C GLU A 114 -15.57 2.20 22.38
N TYR A 115 -14.68 2.98 23.00
CA TYR A 115 -14.94 3.60 24.30
C TYR A 115 -15.91 4.79 24.28
N LYS A 116 -16.18 5.45 23.12
CA LYS A 116 -17.11 6.60 23.08
C LYS A 116 -18.55 6.15 23.43
N PRO A 117 -19.07 6.49 24.63
CA PRO A 117 -20.40 6.04 25.01
C PRO A 117 -21.45 6.76 24.15
N VAL A 118 -22.43 5.99 23.68
CA VAL A 118 -23.58 6.45 22.88
C VAL A 118 -24.51 7.32 23.75
N PHE A 119 -24.08 8.53 24.11
CA PHE A 119 -24.91 9.53 24.80
C PHE A 119 -25.34 10.69 23.89
N ALA A 120 -25.31 10.51 22.57
CA ALA A 120 -25.87 11.45 21.61
C ALA A 120 -27.28 10.99 21.16
N GLY A 121 -28.25 11.04 22.08
CA GLY A 121 -29.61 10.59 21.75
C GLY A 121 -30.64 10.69 22.87
N SER A 122 -30.67 11.78 23.64
CA SER A 122 -31.85 12.06 24.47
C SER A 122 -32.01 13.56 24.71
N GLY A 123 -32.66 14.22 23.76
CA GLY A 123 -33.11 15.60 23.87
C GLY A 123 -34.48 15.77 23.23
N ASN A 124 -35.42 14.84 23.48
CA ASN A 124 -36.81 14.99 23.09
C ASN A 124 -37.57 15.54 24.31
N THR A 125 -37.56 16.85 24.51
CA THR A 125 -38.50 17.52 25.41
C THR A 125 -39.45 18.37 24.58
N LYS A 126 -40.58 17.77 24.23
CA LYS A 126 -41.81 18.52 24.02
C LYS A 126 -42.17 19.16 25.37
N SER A 127 -42.27 20.49 25.41
CA SER A 127 -43.20 21.19 26.28
C SER A 127 -43.46 22.60 25.76
#